data_AF-A0A4Y2C5D8-F1
#
_entry.id   AF-A0A4Y2C5D8-F1
#
_cell.length_a   1.000
_cell.length_b   1.000
_cell.length_c   1.000
_cell.angle_alpha   90.00
_cell.angle_beta   90.00
_cell.angle_gamma   90.00
#
_symmetry.space_group_name_H-M   'P 1'
#
loop_
_entity.id
_entity.type
_entity.pdbx_description
1 polymer ?
#
loop_
_entity_poly.entity_id
_entity_poly.type
_entity_poly.pdbx_seq_one_letter_code
_entity_poly.pdbx_strand_id
1 'polypeptide(L)'
;MLFSGGRTNAVKLYYEGEAKYVDFTSLYPWVNKYCKYPVGHPEIITDDFGSIDEYFGLAMCKVLPPRGLYLPVLPIRCKGKLMFPLCNTCVESLNQNPCTHNDEERAIIGTWMTEEIKLAVRKGYQVTKIYEVYHFSESSTSLFKTYIDMFLKIKQESSGCSAECTTDVQKEEYINNYFEKEGVKLDAANISKNPGRRQVAKLALNSFWGRFGMNVNKTQLTYAHTLPQFNKLVADPTKNIKDIYLPTEEVAAIVWENKKQFIPQDTTTNVFLAAFTTAWARLKLYSEMEKLGDAVLYHDADSIIYASNGKNDPPLGNFLGEFTDELDGETITTFISGESFQGMKEDY
;
A
#
# COMPACT_ATOMS: atom_id res chain seq x y z
N MET A 1 -8.95 1.72 -12.76
CA MET A 1 -9.12 1.44 -11.32
C MET A 1 -8.14 2.35 -10.59
N LEU A 2 -8.61 3.25 -9.74
CA LEU A 2 -7.80 4.34 -9.16
C LEU A 2 -6.93 3.91 -7.97
N PHE A 3 -7.31 2.82 -7.29
CA PHE A 3 -6.72 2.39 -6.02
C PHE A 3 -6.15 0.98 -6.13
N SER A 4 -4.87 0.85 -5.75
CA SER A 4 -4.10 -0.39 -5.70
C SER A 4 -3.43 -0.54 -4.33
N GLY A 5 -3.24 -1.79 -3.89
CA GLY A 5 -2.62 -2.11 -2.59
C GLY A 5 -1.09 -1.99 -2.58
N GLY A 6 -0.46 -2.74 -1.68
CA GLY A 6 1.00 -2.87 -1.59
C GLY A 6 1.61 -3.52 -2.83
N ARG A 7 2.94 -3.39 -2.97
CA ARG A 7 3.71 -4.02 -4.04
C ARG A 7 4.18 -5.40 -3.55
N THR A 8 3.87 -6.45 -4.30
CA THR A 8 4.30 -7.82 -4.00
C THR A 8 4.87 -8.45 -5.26
N ASN A 9 6.09 -8.98 -5.21
CA ASN A 9 6.70 -9.70 -6.32
C ASN A 9 7.90 -10.53 -5.86
N ALA A 10 8.02 -11.74 -6.40
CA ALA A 10 9.26 -12.50 -6.41
C ALA A 10 10.13 -12.07 -7.59
N VAL A 11 11.24 -11.40 -7.30
CA VAL A 11 12.19 -10.93 -8.31
C VAL A 11 13.17 -12.03 -8.71
N LYS A 12 13.47 -12.96 -7.80
CA LYS A 12 14.18 -14.22 -8.09
C LYS A 12 13.36 -15.39 -7.56
N LEU A 13 13.43 -16.53 -8.25
CA LEU A 13 12.75 -17.76 -7.80
C LEU A 13 13.63 -18.64 -6.92
N TYR A 14 14.94 -18.50 -7.06
CA TYR A 14 15.93 -19.29 -6.35
C TYR A 14 17.17 -18.44 -6.09
N TYR A 15 17.73 -18.59 -4.89
CA TYR A 15 19.01 -18.00 -4.50
C TYR A 15 19.65 -18.87 -3.42
N GLU A 16 20.94 -19.16 -3.60
CA GLU A 16 21.80 -19.77 -2.58
C GLU A 16 22.83 -18.74 -2.13
N GLY A 17 22.96 -18.59 -0.81
CA GLY A 17 23.80 -17.58 -0.18
C GLY A 17 23.10 -16.95 1.01
N GLU A 18 23.74 -15.98 1.65
CA GLU A 18 23.18 -15.31 2.81
C GLU A 18 22.13 -14.27 2.39
N ALA A 19 20.87 -14.53 2.72
CA ALA A 19 19.78 -13.59 2.55
C ALA A 19 19.19 -13.17 3.91
N LYS A 20 18.77 -11.90 3.97
CA LYS A 20 18.14 -11.28 5.14
C LYS A 20 16.71 -10.91 4.82
N TYR A 21 15.87 -10.86 5.84
CA TYR A 21 14.47 -10.48 5.73
C TYR A 21 14.17 -9.32 6.68
N VAL A 22 13.76 -8.20 6.11
CA VAL A 22 13.45 -6.98 6.86
C VAL A 22 12.02 -6.54 6.61
N ASP A 23 11.37 -6.01 7.64
CA ASP A 23 10.03 -5.44 7.58
C ASP A 23 10.02 -4.01 8.14
N PHE A 24 9.27 -3.11 7.53
CA PHE A 24 9.14 -1.76 8.07
C PHE A 24 8.34 -1.76 9.37
N THR A 25 8.88 -1.08 10.39
CA THR A 25 8.11 -0.74 11.58
C THR A 25 7.02 0.28 11.26
N SER A 26 5.83 -0.22 10.93
CA SER A 26 4.62 0.56 10.67
C SER A 26 4.74 1.52 9.46
N LEU A 27 4.93 0.97 8.25
CA LEU A 27 5.07 1.73 7.00
C LEU A 27 3.91 2.70 6.72
N TYR A 28 2.66 2.24 6.80
CA TYR A 28 1.51 3.10 6.50
C TYR A 28 1.35 4.25 7.50
N PRO A 29 1.49 4.03 8.83
CA PRO A 29 1.56 5.15 9.78
C PRO A 29 2.71 6.13 9.52
N TRP A 30 3.89 5.65 9.09
CA TRP A 30 5.00 6.52 8.67
C TRP A 30 4.57 7.43 7.51
N VAL A 31 3.96 6.84 6.48
CA VAL A 31 3.43 7.55 5.32
C VAL A 31 2.39 8.58 5.74
N ASN A 32 1.44 8.22 6.60
CA ASN A 32 0.39 9.14 7.07
C ASN A 32 0.97 10.31 7.88
N LYS A 33 2.11 10.12 8.56
CA LYS A 33 2.74 11.16 9.38
C LYS A 33 3.63 12.11 8.59
N TYR A 34 4.38 11.61 7.61
CA TYR A 34 5.45 12.36 6.96
C TYR A 34 5.20 12.72 5.50
N CYS A 35 4.31 12.01 4.80
CA CYS A 35 4.07 12.27 3.37
C CYS A 35 3.02 13.35 3.13
N LYS A 36 3.05 13.90 1.91
CA LYS A 36 2.18 14.98 1.45
C LYS A 36 0.86 14.43 0.91
N TYR A 37 -0.27 14.96 1.38
CA TYR A 37 -1.60 14.58 0.95
C TYR A 37 -2.32 15.72 0.23
N PRO A 38 -3.23 15.42 -0.71
CA PRO A 38 -4.09 16.42 -1.32
C PRO A 38 -5.10 16.97 -0.29
N VAL A 39 -5.42 18.26 -0.41
CA VAL A 39 -6.45 18.93 0.38
C VAL A 39 -7.36 19.71 -0.59
N GLY A 40 -8.64 19.84 -0.23
CA GLY A 40 -9.62 20.51 -1.06
C GLY A 40 -10.13 19.63 -2.20
N HIS A 41 -10.57 20.27 -3.28
CA HIS A 41 -11.10 19.61 -4.48
C HIS A 41 -10.10 19.67 -5.62
N PRO A 42 -9.99 18.60 -6.44
CA PRO A 42 -9.13 18.65 -7.61
C PRO A 42 -9.74 19.51 -8.71
N GLU A 43 -8.88 20.19 -9.45
CA GLU A 43 -9.16 20.66 -10.80
C GLU A 43 -9.04 19.50 -11.78
N ILE A 44 -10.03 19.33 -12.64
CA ILE A 44 -10.04 18.27 -13.66
C ILE A 44 -9.61 18.90 -14.99
N ILE A 45 -8.45 18.48 -15.47
CA ILE A 45 -7.82 18.98 -16.70
C ILE A 45 -7.96 17.91 -17.77
N THR A 46 -8.50 18.29 -18.93
CA THR A 46 -8.79 17.38 -20.05
C THR A 46 -8.08 17.76 -21.35
N ASP A 47 -7.43 18.91 -21.40
CA ASP A 47 -6.71 19.46 -22.54
C ASP A 47 -5.50 20.31 -22.07
N ASP A 48 -4.70 20.80 -23.02
CA ASP A 48 -3.55 21.68 -22.79
C ASP A 48 -2.59 21.24 -21.67
N PHE A 49 -2.26 19.94 -21.66
CA PHE A 49 -1.41 19.34 -20.64
C PHE A 49 0.04 19.87 -20.67
N GLY A 50 0.54 20.26 -19.52
CA GLY A 50 1.94 20.57 -19.25
C GLY A 50 2.78 19.33 -18.91
N SER A 51 3.97 19.56 -18.36
CA SER A 51 4.81 18.46 -17.86
C SER A 51 4.14 17.76 -16.68
N ILE A 52 4.35 16.44 -16.55
CA ILE A 52 3.83 15.68 -15.41
C ILE A 52 4.33 16.21 -14.05
N ASP A 53 5.50 16.86 -14.04
CA ASP A 53 6.11 17.44 -12.84
C ASP A 53 5.27 18.58 -12.24
N GLU A 54 4.49 19.27 -13.07
CA GLU A 54 3.61 20.37 -12.67
C GLU A 54 2.39 19.89 -11.87
N TYR A 55 2.04 18.61 -11.98
CA TYR A 55 0.82 18.08 -11.39
C TYR A 55 1.06 17.33 -10.08
N PHE A 56 0.18 17.59 -9.11
CA PHE A 56 0.04 16.83 -7.87
C PHE A 56 -1.37 16.24 -7.79
N GLY A 57 -1.49 14.92 -7.79
CA GLY A 57 -2.80 14.26 -7.82
C GLY A 57 -2.77 12.95 -8.60
N LEU A 58 -3.73 12.78 -9.51
CA LEU A 58 -3.86 11.60 -10.36
C LEU A 58 -3.77 11.99 -11.83
N ALA A 59 -3.14 11.14 -12.64
CA ALA A 59 -3.17 11.31 -14.09
C ALA A 59 -3.49 9.98 -14.78
N MET A 60 -4.37 10.04 -15.78
CA MET A 60 -4.54 8.99 -16.77
C MET A 60 -3.63 9.28 -17.95
N CYS A 61 -2.68 8.40 -18.23
CA CYS A 61 -1.72 8.59 -19.29
C CYS A 61 -1.31 7.26 -19.95
N LYS A 62 -0.72 7.39 -21.14
CA LYS A 62 0.01 6.32 -21.82
C LYS A 62 1.49 6.51 -21.54
N VAL A 63 2.12 5.46 -21.03
CA VAL A 63 3.55 5.43 -20.70
C VAL A 63 4.24 4.33 -21.48
N LEU A 64 5.44 4.60 -21.96
CA LEU A 64 6.35 3.60 -22.52
C LEU A 64 7.42 3.27 -21.47
N PRO A 65 7.39 2.07 -20.88
CA PRO A 65 8.43 1.64 -19.95
C PRO A 65 9.79 1.47 -20.66
N PRO A 66 10.92 1.64 -19.95
CA PRO A 66 12.23 1.22 -20.46
C PRO A 66 12.32 -0.30 -20.59
N ARG A 67 13.33 -0.79 -21.30
CA ARG A 67 13.69 -2.23 -21.32
C ARG A 67 14.61 -2.56 -20.16
N GLY A 68 14.61 -3.82 -19.72
CA GLY A 68 15.55 -4.33 -18.72
C GLY A 68 15.53 -3.68 -17.33
N LEU A 69 14.46 -2.97 -16.95
CA LEU A 69 14.39 -2.36 -15.63
C LEU A 69 14.09 -3.41 -14.55
N TYR A 70 15.09 -3.69 -13.70
CA TYR A 70 15.02 -4.72 -12.67
C TYR A 70 13.86 -4.53 -11.68
N LEU A 71 13.58 -3.28 -11.30
CA LEU A 71 12.46 -2.90 -10.43
C LEU A 71 11.48 -2.02 -11.22
N PRO A 72 10.48 -2.58 -11.92
CA PRO A 72 9.47 -1.78 -12.61
C PRO A 72 8.67 -0.93 -11.63
N VAL A 73 8.25 0.29 -12.00
CA VAL A 73 7.68 1.26 -11.05
C VAL A 73 6.16 1.21 -11.02
N LEU A 74 5.52 1.26 -12.19
CA LEU A 74 4.07 1.51 -12.28
C LEU A 74 3.25 0.23 -12.16
N PRO A 75 2.29 0.16 -11.23
CA PRO A 75 1.41 -0.99 -11.09
C PRO A 75 0.30 -1.00 -12.14
N ILE A 76 -0.09 -2.17 -12.61
CA ILE A 76 -1.36 -2.37 -13.30
C ILE A 76 -2.11 -3.57 -12.74
N ARG A 77 -3.44 -3.53 -12.81
CA ARG A 77 -4.27 -4.69 -12.46
C ARG A 77 -4.66 -5.44 -13.72
N CYS A 78 -4.16 -6.66 -13.86
CA CYS A 78 -4.52 -7.55 -14.97
C CYS A 78 -4.86 -8.95 -14.41
N LYS A 79 -5.92 -9.56 -14.94
CA LYS A 79 -6.47 -10.86 -14.48
C LYS A 79 -6.65 -10.97 -12.96
N GLY A 80 -7.13 -9.88 -12.33
CA GLY A 80 -7.40 -9.82 -10.89
C GLY A 80 -6.20 -9.57 -9.99
N LYS A 81 -4.97 -9.69 -10.49
CA LYS A 81 -3.71 -9.47 -9.77
C LYS A 81 -3.11 -8.10 -10.05
N LEU A 82 -2.41 -7.55 -9.05
CA LEU A 82 -1.59 -6.35 -9.21
C LEU A 82 -0.19 -6.77 -9.69
N MET A 83 0.25 -6.24 -10.83
CA MET A 83 1.52 -6.57 -11.45
C MET A 83 2.29 -5.30 -11.79
N PHE A 84 3.60 -5.40 -11.96
CA PHE A 84 4.48 -4.28 -12.31
C PHE A 84 5.24 -4.60 -13.61
N PRO A 85 4.58 -4.56 -14.78
CA PRO A 85 5.18 -4.98 -16.03
C PRO A 85 5.90 -3.84 -16.76
N LEU A 86 6.78 -4.21 -17.69
CA LEU A 86 7.40 -3.27 -18.65
C LEU A 86 6.81 -3.38 -20.07
N CYS A 87 5.77 -4.20 -20.25
CA CYS A 87 5.10 -4.42 -21.53
C CYS A 87 3.65 -4.81 -21.33
N ASN A 88 2.73 -4.07 -21.96
CA ASN A 88 1.29 -4.34 -21.89
C ASN A 88 0.89 -5.69 -22.52
N THR A 89 1.40 -6.02 -23.70
CA THR A 89 1.07 -7.30 -24.35
C THR A 89 1.61 -8.50 -23.56
N CYS A 90 2.81 -8.40 -22.97
CA CYS A 90 3.38 -9.49 -22.17
C CYS A 90 2.55 -9.80 -20.93
N VAL A 91 2.09 -8.78 -20.20
CA VAL A 91 1.31 -8.99 -18.98
C VAL A 91 -0.10 -9.51 -19.29
N GLU A 92 -0.71 -9.13 -20.42
CA GLU A 92 -1.99 -9.68 -20.85
C GLU A 92 -1.89 -11.15 -21.28
N SER A 93 -0.84 -11.49 -22.04
CA SER A 93 -0.58 -12.86 -22.51
C SER A 93 0.10 -13.76 -21.46
N LEU A 94 0.55 -13.20 -20.33
CA LEU A 94 1.38 -13.87 -19.32
C LEU A 94 2.68 -14.46 -19.92
N ASN A 95 3.28 -13.75 -20.86
CA ASN A 95 4.51 -14.17 -21.52
C ASN A 95 5.67 -14.32 -20.52
N GLN A 96 6.34 -15.47 -20.55
CA GLN A 96 7.49 -15.82 -19.71
C GLN A 96 8.82 -15.76 -20.47
N ASN A 97 8.78 -15.51 -21.78
CA ASN A 97 9.96 -15.40 -22.65
C ASN A 97 10.41 -13.95 -22.79
N PRO A 98 11.67 -13.70 -23.24
CA PRO A 98 12.14 -12.36 -23.57
C PRO A 98 11.17 -11.61 -24.48
N CYS A 99 10.96 -10.32 -24.22
CA CYS A 99 9.94 -9.53 -24.90
C CYS A 99 10.42 -9.01 -26.26
N THR A 100 9.80 -9.47 -27.34
CA THR A 100 10.08 -9.02 -28.72
C THR A 100 9.12 -7.96 -29.25
N HIS A 101 8.13 -7.55 -28.43
CA HIS A 101 7.11 -6.56 -28.82
C HIS A 101 7.71 -5.18 -29.10
N ASN A 102 7.06 -4.44 -29.99
CA ASN A 102 7.43 -3.06 -30.33
C ASN A 102 6.92 -2.05 -29.27
N ASP A 103 7.30 -0.78 -29.40
CA ASP A 103 6.98 0.23 -28.38
C ASP A 103 5.49 0.53 -28.24
N GLU A 104 4.71 0.41 -29.33
CA GLU A 104 3.25 0.60 -29.28
C GLU A 104 2.57 -0.53 -28.51
N GLU A 105 2.99 -1.77 -28.73
CA GLU A 105 2.52 -2.96 -28.00
C GLU A 105 2.96 -2.97 -26.52
N ARG A 106 4.14 -2.39 -26.24
CA ARG A 106 4.68 -2.32 -24.88
C ARG A 106 4.01 -1.23 -24.06
N ALA A 107 3.60 -0.13 -24.68
CA ALA A 107 3.06 1.02 -23.99
C ALA A 107 1.82 0.65 -23.15
N ILE A 108 1.77 1.20 -21.95
CA ILE A 108 0.76 0.90 -20.94
C ILE A 108 -0.11 2.14 -20.77
N ILE A 109 -1.43 1.95 -20.83
CA ILE A 109 -2.40 2.98 -20.46
C ILE A 109 -2.92 2.68 -19.07
N GLY A 110 -2.86 3.67 -18.19
CA GLY A 110 -3.33 3.51 -16.82
C GLY A 110 -3.57 4.84 -16.14
N THR A 111 -4.02 4.75 -14.89
CA THR A 111 -4.25 5.89 -14.01
C THR A 111 -3.40 5.70 -12.77
N TRP A 112 -2.50 6.63 -12.51
CA TRP A 112 -1.55 6.55 -11.41
C TRP A 112 -1.46 7.87 -10.65
N MET A 113 -0.94 7.80 -9.43
CA MET A 113 -0.56 9.01 -8.72
C MET A 113 0.56 9.72 -9.48
N THR A 114 0.48 11.04 -9.61
CA THR A 114 1.49 11.80 -10.38
C THR A 114 2.88 11.58 -9.81
N GLU A 115 3.02 11.40 -8.50
CA GLU A 115 4.28 11.10 -7.82
C GLU A 115 4.89 9.74 -8.21
N GLU A 116 4.06 8.73 -8.50
CA GLU A 116 4.53 7.46 -9.06
C GLU A 116 5.01 7.62 -10.51
N ILE A 117 4.28 8.43 -11.31
CA ILE A 117 4.67 8.72 -12.69
C ILE A 117 5.98 9.50 -12.72
N LYS A 118 6.17 10.48 -11.83
CA LYS A 118 7.43 11.23 -11.70
C LYS A 118 8.60 10.31 -11.37
N LEU A 119 8.42 9.35 -10.46
CA LEU A 119 9.45 8.33 -10.22
C LEU A 119 9.71 7.47 -11.47
N ALA A 120 8.64 7.04 -12.15
CA ALA A 120 8.76 6.24 -13.37
C ALA A 120 9.56 6.99 -14.45
N VAL A 121 9.29 8.27 -14.68
CA VAL A 121 10.05 9.10 -15.61
C VAL A 121 11.52 9.18 -15.22
N ARG A 122 11.85 9.39 -13.93
CA ARG A 122 13.23 9.32 -13.44
C ARG A 122 13.90 7.95 -13.66
N LYS A 123 13.11 6.89 -13.78
CA LYS A 123 13.56 5.52 -14.09
C LYS A 123 13.56 5.19 -15.58
N GLY A 124 13.36 6.18 -16.45
CA GLY A 124 13.44 6.03 -17.90
C GLY A 124 12.13 5.74 -18.60
N TYR A 125 10.98 5.83 -17.91
CA TYR A 125 9.68 5.76 -18.57
C TYR A 125 9.44 7.04 -19.37
N GLN A 126 8.77 6.92 -20.51
CA GLN A 126 8.35 8.06 -21.31
C GLN A 126 6.83 8.21 -21.25
N VAL A 127 6.34 9.38 -20.86
CA VAL A 127 4.91 9.70 -20.96
C VAL A 127 4.63 10.10 -22.40
N THR A 128 3.96 9.22 -23.16
CA THR A 128 3.70 9.44 -24.59
C THR A 128 2.40 10.18 -24.85
N LYS A 129 1.44 10.10 -23.93
CA LYS A 129 0.18 10.84 -24.01
C LYS A 129 -0.45 11.00 -22.62
N ILE A 130 -0.98 12.18 -22.31
CA ILE A 130 -1.84 12.41 -21.15
C ILE A 130 -3.29 12.50 -21.65
N TYR A 131 -4.22 11.89 -20.91
CA TYR A 131 -5.64 11.87 -21.24
C TYR A 131 -6.49 12.71 -20.29
N GLU A 132 -6.16 12.69 -18.99
CA GLU A 132 -6.91 13.39 -17.95
C GLU A 132 -6.04 13.56 -16.71
N VAL A 133 -6.12 14.70 -16.03
CA VAL A 133 -5.42 14.96 -14.76
C VAL A 133 -6.38 15.52 -13.72
N TYR A 134 -6.34 14.95 -12.52
CA TYR A 134 -6.97 15.49 -11.32
C TYR A 134 -5.88 16.17 -10.51
N HIS A 135 -5.76 17.49 -10.64
CA HIS A 135 -4.74 18.27 -10.00
C HIS A 135 -5.26 18.91 -8.70
N PHE A 136 -4.56 18.70 -7.60
CA PHE A 136 -4.76 19.42 -6.35
C PHE A 136 -3.70 20.51 -6.21
N SER A 137 -4.14 21.76 -6.24
CA SER A 137 -3.31 22.93 -5.98
C SER A 137 -2.88 23.00 -4.51
N GLU A 138 -3.74 22.52 -3.61
CA GLU A 138 -3.51 22.50 -2.16
C GLU A 138 -3.11 21.12 -1.64
N SER A 139 -2.29 21.14 -0.58
CA SER A 139 -1.72 19.92 -0.03
C SER A 139 -1.21 20.13 1.40
N SER A 140 -1.12 19.05 2.17
CA SER A 140 -0.68 19.08 3.56
C SER A 140 0.17 17.86 3.93
N THR A 141 1.24 18.08 4.69
CA THR A 141 2.05 17.03 5.34
C THR A 141 1.63 16.78 6.79
N SER A 142 0.64 17.52 7.30
CA SER A 142 0.19 17.43 8.70
C SER A 142 -1.22 16.86 8.85
N LEU A 143 -1.88 16.51 7.74
CA LEU A 143 -3.27 16.08 7.69
C LEU A 143 -3.62 14.99 8.72
N PHE A 144 -2.74 14.00 8.88
CA PHE A 144 -2.94 12.90 9.82
C PHE A 144 -1.93 12.89 10.98
N LYS A 145 -0.99 13.84 11.00
CA LYS A 145 0.15 13.85 11.92
C LYS A 145 -0.29 13.74 13.38
N THR A 146 -1.24 14.57 13.81
CA THR A 146 -1.75 14.57 15.20
C THR A 146 -2.40 13.25 15.59
N TYR A 147 -3.15 12.62 14.68
CA TYR A 147 -3.75 11.30 14.92
C TYR A 147 -2.66 10.24 15.11
N ILE A 148 -1.68 10.21 14.21
CA ILE A 148 -0.57 9.26 14.27
C ILE A 148 0.26 9.48 15.54
N ASP A 149 0.62 10.73 15.88
CA ASP A 149 1.39 11.06 17.07
C ASP A 149 0.67 10.63 18.36
N MET A 150 -0.65 10.82 18.44
CA MET A 150 -1.46 10.37 19.57
C MET A 150 -1.40 8.86 19.77
N PHE A 151 -1.62 8.07 18.72
CA PHE A 151 -1.62 6.61 18.86
C PHE A 151 -0.20 6.02 18.95
N LEU A 152 0.81 6.68 18.36
CA LEU A 152 2.21 6.33 18.59
C LEU A 152 2.60 6.53 20.05
N LYS A 153 2.23 7.66 20.65
CA LYS A 153 2.43 7.91 22.08
C LYS A 153 1.84 6.79 22.93
N ILE A 154 0.55 6.47 22.71
CA ILE A 154 -0.13 5.41 23.47
C ILE A 154 0.54 4.05 23.26
N LYS A 155 0.88 3.71 22.02
CA LYS A 155 1.56 2.45 21.67
C LYS A 155 2.90 2.36 22.39
N GLN A 156 3.70 3.43 22.38
CA GLN A 156 5.04 3.45 22.94
C GLN A 156 5.00 3.40 24.47
N GLU A 157 4.17 4.22 25.12
CA GLU A 157 3.96 4.20 26.57
C GLU A 157 3.50 2.80 27.06
N SER A 158 2.60 2.17 26.31
CA SER A 158 2.07 0.83 26.63
C SER A 158 3.06 -0.30 26.37
N SER A 159 4.18 -0.04 25.71
CA SER A 159 5.25 -1.04 25.54
C SER A 159 6.06 -1.22 26.82
N GLY A 160 6.02 -0.21 27.70
CA GLY A 160 6.99 -0.05 28.78
C GLY A 160 8.34 0.45 28.27
N CYS A 161 9.25 0.73 29.20
CA CYS A 161 10.65 0.96 28.90
C CYS A 161 11.36 -0.39 28.69
N SER A 162 12.50 -0.41 28.01
CA SER A 162 13.33 -1.63 27.87
C SER A 162 13.71 -2.19 29.25
N ALA A 163 14.08 -3.48 29.32
CA ALA A 163 14.51 -4.11 30.58
C ALA A 163 15.73 -3.41 31.23
N GLU A 164 16.49 -2.65 30.43
CA GLU A 164 17.70 -1.92 30.83
C GLU A 164 17.38 -0.56 31.46
N CYS A 165 16.16 -0.06 31.29
CA CYS A 165 15.70 1.25 31.74
C CYS A 165 15.14 1.16 33.17
N THR A 166 16.04 1.03 34.14
CA THR A 166 15.72 0.79 35.55
C THR A 166 15.76 2.05 36.40
N THR A 167 16.55 3.05 35.99
CA THR A 167 16.72 4.33 36.69
C THR A 167 15.86 5.45 36.09
N ASP A 168 15.60 6.50 36.87
CA ASP A 168 14.83 7.66 36.39
C ASP A 168 15.57 8.44 35.30
N VAL A 169 16.90 8.50 35.36
CA VAL A 169 17.74 9.13 34.31
C VAL A 169 17.59 8.39 32.98
N GLN A 170 17.63 7.05 32.98
CA GLN A 170 17.46 6.26 31.77
C GLN A 170 16.04 6.40 31.17
N LYS A 171 15.02 6.54 32.02
CA LYS A 171 13.65 6.84 31.55
C LYS A 171 13.58 8.21 30.89
N GLU A 172 14.23 9.21 31.46
CA GLU A 172 14.25 10.56 30.88
C GLU A 172 15.01 10.59 29.55
N GLU A 173 16.17 9.93 29.46
CA GLU A 173 16.90 9.75 28.21
C GLU A 173 16.07 9.04 27.14
N TYR A 174 15.34 7.99 27.51
CA TYR A 174 14.43 7.28 26.61
C TYR A 174 13.31 8.20 26.07
N ILE A 175 12.70 9.01 26.94
CA ILE A 175 11.65 9.96 26.57
C ILE A 175 12.23 11.04 25.63
N ASN A 176 13.41 11.57 25.94
CA ASN A 176 14.07 12.59 25.14
C ASN A 176 14.47 12.05 23.76
N ASN A 177 15.07 10.87 23.69
CA ASN A 177 15.42 10.22 22.42
C ASN A 177 14.17 9.98 21.55
N TYR A 178 13.06 9.51 22.15
CA TYR A 178 11.81 9.33 21.41
C TYR A 178 11.24 10.66 20.92
N PHE A 179 11.33 11.73 21.72
CA PHE A 179 10.91 13.07 21.30
C PHE A 179 11.80 13.63 20.19
N GLU A 180 13.11 13.48 20.27
CA GLU A 180 14.05 13.94 19.23
C GLU A 180 13.82 13.24 17.90
N LYS A 181 13.61 11.92 17.91
CA LYS A 181 13.39 11.15 16.68
C LYS A 181 11.98 11.28 16.11
N GLU A 182 10.95 11.21 16.94
CA GLU A 182 9.56 11.15 16.47
C GLU A 182 8.80 12.47 16.64
N GLY A 183 9.31 13.43 17.41
CA GLY A 183 8.55 14.62 17.81
C GLY A 183 7.40 14.32 18.77
N VAL A 184 7.37 13.12 19.37
CA VAL A 184 6.28 12.66 20.25
C VAL A 184 6.75 12.64 21.69
N LYS A 185 6.16 13.49 22.53
CA LYS A 185 6.51 13.56 23.96
C LYS A 185 5.73 12.51 24.76
N LEU A 186 6.44 11.50 25.24
CA LEU A 186 5.92 10.46 26.13
C LEU A 186 5.71 11.01 27.55
N ASP A 187 4.76 10.44 28.28
CA ASP A 187 4.51 10.73 29.69
C ASP A 187 5.07 9.60 30.57
N ALA A 188 6.09 9.94 31.38
CA ALA A 188 6.77 9.01 32.27
C ALA A 188 5.82 8.21 33.18
N ALA A 189 4.73 8.84 33.64
CA ALA A 189 3.75 8.18 34.52
C ALA A 189 2.92 7.12 33.81
N ASN A 190 2.80 7.21 32.47
CA ASN A 190 2.04 6.28 31.65
C ASN A 190 2.89 5.14 31.06
N ILE A 191 4.22 5.23 31.15
CA ILE A 191 5.14 4.20 30.64
C ILE A 191 5.02 2.95 31.50
N SER A 192 4.31 1.95 30.99
CA SER A 192 4.09 0.68 31.65
C SER A 192 3.72 -0.39 30.63
N LYS A 193 4.20 -1.62 30.83
CA LYS A 193 3.88 -2.73 29.92
C LYS A 193 2.39 -3.06 30.02
N ASN A 194 1.64 -2.70 28.98
CA ASN A 194 0.22 -2.98 28.85
C ASN A 194 -0.07 -3.56 27.45
N PRO A 195 -0.04 -4.90 27.31
CA PRO A 195 -0.22 -5.55 26.01
C PRO A 195 -1.56 -5.22 25.33
N GLY A 196 -2.65 -5.13 26.09
CA GLY A 196 -3.98 -4.83 25.55
C GLY A 196 -4.08 -3.41 24.99
N ARG A 197 -3.64 -2.41 25.76
CA ARG A 197 -3.63 -1.01 25.31
C ARG A 197 -2.69 -0.81 24.11
N ARG A 198 -1.53 -1.46 24.12
CA ARG A 198 -0.60 -1.48 22.97
C ARG A 198 -1.26 -2.05 21.72
N GLN A 199 -2.00 -3.15 21.83
CA GLN A 199 -2.67 -3.78 20.71
C GLN A 199 -3.75 -2.86 20.11
N VAL A 200 -4.56 -2.22 20.94
CA VAL A 200 -5.58 -1.25 20.49
C VAL A 200 -4.94 -0.08 19.76
N ALA A 201 -3.84 0.47 20.29
CA ALA A 201 -3.11 1.56 19.63
C ALA A 201 -2.49 1.14 18.30
N LYS A 202 -1.90 -0.07 18.22
CA LYS A 202 -1.38 -0.64 16.97
C LYS A 202 -2.51 -0.82 15.94
N LEU A 203 -3.67 -1.32 16.36
CA LEU A 203 -4.83 -1.48 15.49
C LEU A 203 -5.32 -0.13 14.96
N ALA A 204 -5.41 0.88 15.82
CA ALA A 204 -5.83 2.23 15.43
C ALA A 204 -4.87 2.87 14.43
N LEU A 205 -3.57 2.62 14.53
CA LEU A 205 -2.58 3.06 13.54
C LEU A 205 -2.74 2.34 12.20
N ASN A 206 -2.85 1.01 12.22
CA ASN A 206 -2.86 0.19 11.00
C ASN A 206 -4.18 0.25 10.23
N SER A 207 -5.31 0.39 10.92
CA SER A 207 -6.65 0.38 10.30
C SER A 207 -7.14 1.75 9.83
N PHE A 208 -6.50 2.83 10.27
CA PHE A 208 -6.95 4.20 10.02
C PHE A 208 -7.10 4.50 8.53
N TRP A 209 -6.03 4.29 7.75
CA TRP A 209 -6.04 4.61 6.33
C TRP A 209 -6.99 3.71 5.54
N GLY A 210 -7.15 2.44 5.96
CA GLY A 210 -7.99 1.45 5.30
C GLY A 210 -9.46 1.86 5.29
N ARG A 211 -9.90 2.68 6.26
CA ARG A 211 -11.24 3.24 6.28
C ARG A 211 -11.51 4.09 5.04
N PHE A 212 -10.55 4.87 4.56
CA PHE A 212 -10.75 5.75 3.40
C PHE A 212 -10.93 4.99 2.07
N GLY A 213 -10.36 3.78 1.97
CA GLY A 213 -10.45 2.91 0.79
C GLY A 213 -11.53 1.82 0.89
N MET A 214 -12.39 1.87 1.91
CA MET A 214 -13.36 0.81 2.17
C MET A 214 -14.43 0.74 1.08
N ASN A 215 -14.72 -0.47 0.58
CA ASN A 215 -15.88 -0.67 -0.29
C ASN A 215 -17.17 -0.46 0.52
N VAL A 216 -17.93 0.57 0.14
CA VAL A 216 -19.20 0.95 0.77
C VAL A 216 -20.34 0.01 0.37
N ASN A 217 -20.26 -0.62 -0.80
CA ASN A 217 -21.24 -1.59 -1.24
C ASN A 217 -20.86 -3.00 -0.77
N LYS A 218 -21.16 -3.28 0.49
CA LYS A 218 -20.93 -4.59 1.10
C LYS A 218 -22.09 -5.52 0.82
N THR A 219 -21.78 -6.78 0.56
CA THR A 219 -22.77 -7.86 0.59
C THR A 219 -23.47 -7.87 1.96
N GLN A 220 -24.79 -7.86 1.93
CA GLN A 220 -25.68 -7.93 3.07
C GLN A 220 -26.33 -9.31 3.13
N LEU A 221 -26.62 -9.75 4.35
CA LEU A 221 -27.43 -10.93 4.61
C LEU A 221 -28.69 -10.48 5.34
N THR A 222 -29.86 -10.85 4.81
CA THR A 222 -31.14 -10.52 5.45
C THR A 222 -31.98 -11.78 5.55
N TYR A 223 -32.55 -12.00 6.72
CA TYR A 223 -33.48 -13.09 6.97
C TYR A 223 -34.91 -12.59 6.78
N ALA A 224 -35.66 -13.26 5.91
CA ALA A 224 -37.08 -13.05 5.71
C ALA A 224 -37.85 -14.19 6.40
N HIS A 225 -38.71 -13.82 7.35
CA HIS A 225 -39.55 -14.76 8.10
C HIS A 225 -40.98 -14.85 7.56
N THR A 226 -41.30 -14.02 6.55
CA THR A 226 -42.62 -13.96 5.96
C THR A 226 -42.52 -13.76 4.45
N LEU A 227 -43.49 -14.29 3.70
CA LEU A 227 -43.54 -14.13 2.24
C LEU A 227 -43.59 -12.66 1.78
N PRO A 228 -44.31 -11.73 2.44
CA PRO A 228 -44.27 -10.31 2.08
C PRO A 228 -42.88 -9.68 2.23
N GLN A 229 -42.15 -10.00 3.30
CA GLN A 229 -40.77 -9.51 3.49
C GLN A 229 -39.84 -10.06 2.41
N PHE A 230 -39.96 -11.35 2.10
CA PHE A 230 -39.20 -12.01 1.04
C PHE A 230 -39.46 -11.33 -0.31
N ASN A 231 -40.73 -11.21 -0.71
CA ASN A 231 -41.11 -10.60 -1.98
C ASN A 231 -40.65 -9.14 -2.07
N LYS A 232 -40.76 -8.37 -0.98
CA LYS A 232 -40.28 -6.99 -0.92
C LYS A 232 -38.78 -6.88 -1.19
N LEU A 233 -37.97 -7.81 -0.67
CA LEU A 233 -36.52 -7.82 -0.87
C LEU A 233 -36.12 -8.27 -2.27
N VAL A 234 -36.74 -9.35 -2.78
CA VAL A 234 -36.40 -9.93 -4.09
C VAL A 234 -36.90 -9.06 -5.24
N ALA A 235 -38.05 -8.40 -5.09
CA ALA A 235 -38.59 -7.51 -6.11
C ALA A 235 -38.02 -6.08 -6.07
N ASP A 236 -37.14 -5.77 -5.12
CA ASP A 236 -36.56 -4.43 -4.99
C ASP A 236 -35.59 -4.15 -6.16
N PRO A 237 -35.92 -3.21 -7.08
CA PRO A 237 -35.10 -2.95 -8.25
C PRO A 237 -33.75 -2.30 -7.89
N THR A 238 -33.59 -1.80 -6.66
CA THR A 238 -32.33 -1.19 -6.19
C THR A 238 -31.32 -2.24 -5.73
N LYS A 239 -31.76 -3.48 -5.47
CA LYS A 239 -30.93 -4.56 -4.94
C LYS A 239 -30.52 -5.53 -6.04
N ASN A 240 -29.30 -6.03 -5.92
CA ASN A 240 -28.78 -7.15 -6.70
C ASN A 240 -28.73 -8.37 -5.77
N ILE A 241 -29.60 -9.35 -6.01
CA ILE A 241 -29.61 -10.59 -5.23
C ILE A 241 -28.48 -11.49 -5.76
N LYS A 242 -27.60 -11.93 -4.86
CA LYS A 242 -26.50 -12.83 -5.17
C LYS A 242 -26.87 -14.29 -4.94
N ASP A 243 -27.58 -14.56 -3.84
CA ASP A 243 -27.93 -15.91 -3.43
C ASP A 243 -29.16 -15.90 -2.51
N ILE A 244 -29.89 -17.01 -2.49
CA ILE A 244 -31.02 -17.25 -1.58
C ILE A 244 -30.94 -18.70 -1.13
N TYR A 245 -30.93 -18.92 0.18
CA TYR A 245 -31.01 -20.25 0.76
C TYR A 245 -31.95 -20.28 1.97
N LEU A 246 -32.45 -21.47 2.29
CA LEU A 246 -33.38 -21.70 3.39
C LEU A 246 -32.63 -22.37 4.55
N PRO A 247 -32.11 -21.63 5.54
CA PRO A 247 -31.48 -22.23 6.71
C PRO A 247 -32.45 -23.10 7.53
N THR A 248 -33.75 -22.78 7.48
CA THR A 248 -34.84 -23.58 8.04
C THR A 248 -36.04 -23.52 7.11
N GLU A 249 -37.07 -24.36 7.34
CA GLU A 249 -38.29 -24.38 6.52
C GLU A 249 -39.10 -23.07 6.60
N GLU A 250 -38.88 -22.26 7.64
CA GLU A 250 -39.66 -21.07 7.94
C GLU A 250 -38.92 -19.75 7.63
N VAL A 251 -37.63 -19.82 7.29
CA VAL A 251 -36.76 -18.65 7.13
C VAL A 251 -35.99 -18.72 5.83
N ALA A 252 -36.06 -17.63 5.06
CA ALA A 252 -35.23 -17.43 3.88
C ALA A 252 -34.07 -16.48 4.18
N ALA A 253 -32.85 -16.92 3.96
CA ALA A 253 -31.65 -16.11 3.99
C ALA A 253 -31.36 -15.57 2.58
N ILE A 254 -31.38 -14.24 2.44
CA ILE A 254 -31.20 -13.55 1.16
C ILE A 254 -29.87 -12.79 1.22
N VAL A 255 -28.96 -13.14 0.33
CA VAL A 255 -27.65 -12.49 0.16
C VAL A 255 -27.78 -11.48 -0.97
N TRP A 256 -27.50 -10.21 -0.70
CA TRP A 256 -27.70 -9.13 -1.68
C TRP A 256 -26.67 -8.01 -1.54
N GLU A 257 -26.58 -7.14 -2.53
CA GLU A 257 -25.85 -5.87 -2.46
C GLU A 257 -26.67 -4.78 -3.19
N ASN A 258 -26.34 -3.51 -3.01
CA ASN A 258 -26.98 -2.47 -3.79
C ASN A 258 -26.47 -2.52 -5.23
N LYS A 259 -27.35 -2.27 -6.20
CA LYS A 259 -26.90 -1.98 -7.56
C LYS A 259 -26.08 -0.69 -7.56
N LYS A 260 -25.10 -0.59 -8.46
CA LYS A 260 -24.10 0.51 -8.48
C LYS A 260 -24.71 1.92 -8.45
N GLN A 261 -25.87 2.10 -9.09
CA GLN A 261 -26.60 3.38 -9.18
C GLN A 261 -27.29 3.79 -7.87
N PHE A 262 -27.48 2.85 -6.95
CA PHE A 262 -28.21 3.02 -5.69
C PHE A 262 -27.30 2.81 -4.48
N ILE A 263 -25.98 2.85 -4.68
CA ILE A 263 -25.03 2.86 -3.57
C ILE A 263 -25.21 4.19 -2.83
N PRO A 264 -25.52 4.17 -1.52
CA PRO A 264 -25.64 5.39 -0.74
C PRO A 264 -24.35 6.20 -0.77
N GLN A 265 -24.47 7.52 -0.83
CA GLN A 265 -23.32 8.40 -0.70
C GLN A 265 -22.72 8.23 0.70
N ASP A 266 -21.43 7.94 0.75
CA ASP A 266 -20.68 7.84 2.00
C ASP A 266 -19.79 9.08 2.16
N THR A 267 -19.83 9.67 3.34
CA THR A 267 -19.03 10.86 3.70
C THR A 267 -17.80 10.49 4.53
N THR A 268 -17.53 9.19 4.74
CA THR A 268 -16.46 8.67 5.62
C THR A 268 -15.28 8.07 4.86
N THR A 269 -15.40 7.92 3.54
CA THR A 269 -14.39 7.39 2.63
C THR A 269 -13.82 8.49 1.74
N ASN A 270 -12.58 8.30 1.29
CA ASN A 270 -11.94 9.20 0.33
C ASN A 270 -10.90 8.43 -0.47
N VAL A 271 -11.25 8.10 -1.72
CA VAL A 271 -10.40 7.28 -2.59
C VAL A 271 -9.06 7.93 -2.90
N PHE A 272 -8.99 9.27 -2.97
CA PHE A 272 -7.73 9.98 -3.18
C PHE A 272 -6.79 9.76 -2.00
N LEU A 273 -7.25 9.98 -0.76
CA LEU A 273 -6.43 9.77 0.44
C LEU A 273 -5.94 8.33 0.58
N ALA A 274 -6.81 7.36 0.27
CA ALA A 274 -6.44 5.94 0.26
C ALA A 274 -5.36 5.64 -0.78
N ALA A 275 -5.54 6.13 -2.01
CA ALA A 275 -4.61 5.88 -3.10
C ALA A 275 -3.28 6.63 -2.93
N PHE A 276 -3.28 7.82 -2.32
CA PHE A 276 -2.06 8.54 -1.93
C PHE A 276 -1.28 7.75 -0.87
N THR A 277 -1.99 7.21 0.13
CA THR A 277 -1.35 6.41 1.18
C THR A 277 -0.65 5.17 0.60
N THR A 278 -1.30 4.44 -0.31
CA THR A 278 -0.67 3.24 -0.89
C THR A 278 0.41 3.59 -1.91
N ALA A 279 0.25 4.67 -2.69
CA ALA A 279 1.30 5.15 -3.59
C ALA A 279 2.57 5.56 -2.82
N TRP A 280 2.44 6.34 -1.76
CA TRP A 280 3.57 6.72 -0.92
C TRP A 280 4.22 5.51 -0.24
N ALA A 281 3.44 4.53 0.22
CA ALA A 281 3.98 3.29 0.77
C ALA A 281 4.81 2.53 -0.27
N ARG A 282 4.30 2.38 -1.51
CA ARG A 282 5.06 1.76 -2.62
C ARG A 282 6.33 2.54 -2.94
N LEU A 283 6.27 3.87 -2.97
CA LEU A 283 7.42 4.73 -3.24
C LEU A 283 8.48 4.66 -2.14
N LYS A 284 8.06 4.59 -0.87
CA LYS A 284 8.97 4.41 0.26
C LYS A 284 9.67 3.05 0.21
N LEU A 285 8.92 1.97 -0.02
CA LEU A 285 9.51 0.64 -0.23
C LEU A 285 10.47 0.64 -1.43
N TYR A 286 10.06 1.25 -2.55
CA TYR A 286 10.89 1.37 -3.75
C TYR A 286 12.22 2.07 -3.46
N SER A 287 12.22 3.14 -2.67
CA SER A 287 13.44 3.88 -2.34
C SER A 287 14.49 3.04 -1.58
N GLU A 288 14.07 2.05 -0.80
CA GLU A 288 14.98 1.14 -0.10
C GLU A 288 15.42 -0.01 -1.01
N MET A 289 14.49 -0.58 -1.78
CA MET A 289 14.81 -1.59 -2.81
C MET A 289 15.80 -1.07 -3.85
N GLU A 290 15.71 0.20 -4.22
CA GLU A 290 16.63 0.84 -5.16
C GLU A 290 18.08 0.85 -4.65
N LYS A 291 18.29 1.04 -3.36
CA LYS A 291 19.63 0.99 -2.73
C LYS A 291 20.20 -0.43 -2.75
N LEU A 292 19.32 -1.43 -2.67
CA LEU A 292 19.66 -2.85 -2.73
C LEU A 292 19.94 -3.31 -4.17
N GLY A 293 19.23 -2.75 -5.16
CA GLY A 293 19.40 -3.09 -6.57
C GLY A 293 19.15 -4.58 -6.82
N ASP A 294 20.07 -5.23 -7.53
CA ASP A 294 19.96 -6.65 -7.93
C ASP A 294 20.05 -7.64 -6.75
N ALA A 295 20.35 -7.14 -5.54
CA ALA A 295 20.29 -7.93 -4.32
C ALA A 295 18.85 -8.24 -3.88
N VAL A 296 17.84 -7.48 -4.33
CA VAL A 296 16.44 -7.74 -3.98
C VAL A 296 16.00 -9.09 -4.57
N LEU A 297 15.53 -9.99 -3.70
CA LEU A 297 15.03 -11.32 -4.05
C LEU A 297 13.51 -11.35 -4.09
N TYR A 298 12.87 -10.74 -3.10
CA TYR A 298 11.43 -10.69 -2.92
C TYR A 298 11.04 -9.44 -2.13
N HIS A 299 9.82 -8.96 -2.33
CA HIS A 299 9.24 -7.90 -1.52
C HIS A 299 7.72 -8.07 -1.42
N ASP A 300 7.14 -7.70 -0.28
CA ASP A 300 5.69 -7.75 -0.04
C ASP A 300 5.23 -6.61 0.86
N ALA A 301 4.52 -5.66 0.27
CA ALA A 301 3.89 -4.48 0.91
C ALA A 301 4.84 -3.57 1.70
N ASP A 302 5.39 -4.04 2.81
CA ASP A 302 6.28 -3.38 3.75
C ASP A 302 7.58 -4.15 4.04
N SER A 303 7.76 -5.32 3.42
CA SER A 303 8.91 -6.19 3.68
C SER A 303 9.78 -6.45 2.44
N ILE A 304 11.06 -6.75 2.66
CA ILE A 304 12.06 -7.03 1.63
C ILE A 304 12.92 -8.23 2.06
N ILE A 305 13.04 -9.22 1.19
CA ILE A 305 14.07 -10.26 1.28
C ILE A 305 15.16 -9.94 0.26
N TYR A 306 16.41 -9.88 0.71
CA TYR A 306 17.54 -9.50 -0.13
C TYR A 306 18.79 -10.32 0.17
N ALA A 307 19.62 -10.51 -0.84
CA ALA A 307 20.95 -11.11 -0.74
C ALA A 307 21.89 -10.14 -0.02
N SER A 308 22.28 -10.48 1.20
CA SER A 308 23.16 -9.66 2.04
C SER A 308 24.58 -9.69 1.50
N ASN A 309 25.21 -8.52 1.42
CA ASN A 309 26.64 -8.38 1.14
C ASN A 309 27.38 -7.60 2.23
N GLY A 310 26.69 -7.22 3.31
CA GLY A 310 27.21 -6.45 4.43
C GLY A 310 27.56 -4.99 4.12
N LYS A 311 27.35 -4.51 2.89
CA LYS A 311 27.70 -3.15 2.45
C LYS A 311 26.50 -2.23 2.32
N ASN A 312 25.40 -2.74 1.75
CA ASN A 312 24.18 -1.96 1.49
C ASN A 312 22.95 -2.47 2.28
N ASP A 313 23.20 -3.25 3.33
CA ASP A 313 22.16 -3.71 4.24
C ASP A 313 21.43 -2.51 4.88
N PRO A 314 20.09 -2.49 4.89
CA PRO A 314 19.35 -1.39 5.49
C PRO A 314 19.61 -1.31 7.01
N PRO A 315 19.70 -0.10 7.58
CA PRO A 315 19.87 0.04 9.02
C PRO A 315 18.61 -0.46 9.74
N LEU A 316 18.84 -1.25 10.79
CA LEU A 316 17.77 -1.74 11.65
C LEU A 316 17.47 -0.73 12.76
N GLY A 317 16.22 -0.72 13.20
CA GLY A 317 15.80 0.09 14.34
C GLY A 317 14.33 -0.10 14.70
N ASN A 318 13.94 0.55 15.80
CA ASN A 318 12.64 0.37 16.44
C ASN A 318 11.71 1.58 16.26
N PHE A 319 12.15 2.60 15.52
CA PHE A 319 11.38 3.82 15.28
C PHE A 319 10.51 3.68 14.03
N LEU A 320 9.61 4.64 13.85
CA LEU A 320 8.63 4.61 12.79
C LEU A 320 9.32 4.66 11.41
N GLY A 321 9.01 3.70 10.55
CA GLY A 321 9.58 3.61 9.20
C GLY A 321 11.05 3.18 9.13
N GLU A 322 11.63 2.71 10.24
CA GLU A 322 12.88 1.93 10.25
C GLU A 322 12.57 0.44 9.96
N PHE A 323 13.60 -0.34 9.65
CA PHE A 323 13.46 -1.78 9.42
C PHE A 323 13.69 -2.58 10.71
N THR A 324 12.90 -3.62 10.91
CA THR A 324 13.15 -4.69 11.89
C THR A 324 13.59 -5.95 11.18
N ASP A 325 14.47 -6.71 11.83
CA ASP A 325 14.86 -8.03 11.36
C ASP A 325 13.76 -9.03 11.71
N GLU A 326 13.22 -9.71 10.71
CA GLU A 326 12.17 -10.71 10.85
C GLU A 326 12.74 -12.12 11.10
N LEU A 327 14.07 -12.29 11.05
CA LEU A 327 14.75 -13.57 11.28
C LEU A 327 15.40 -13.66 12.66
N ASP A 328 15.21 -12.65 13.53
CA ASP A 328 15.80 -12.61 14.87
C ASP A 328 17.33 -12.88 14.88
N GLY A 329 18.04 -12.38 13.88
CA GLY A 329 19.49 -12.56 13.68
C GLY A 329 19.89 -13.80 12.88
N GLU A 330 18.94 -14.66 12.49
CA GLU A 330 19.20 -15.76 11.57
C GLU A 330 19.32 -15.28 10.12
N THR A 331 19.83 -16.14 9.24
CA THR A 331 19.97 -15.85 7.81
C THR A 331 19.37 -16.96 6.98
N ILE A 332 18.68 -16.61 5.90
CA ILE A 332 18.21 -17.56 4.90
C ILE A 332 19.43 -18.00 4.08
N THR A 333 19.72 -19.30 4.03
CA THR A 333 20.83 -19.88 3.23
C THR A 333 20.39 -20.33 1.84
N THR A 334 19.10 -20.67 1.70
CA THR A 334 18.47 -21.06 0.45
C THR A 334 17.10 -20.43 0.38
N PHE A 335 16.92 -19.51 -0.56
CA PHE A 335 15.64 -18.86 -0.84
C PHE A 335 14.98 -19.53 -2.03
N ILE A 336 13.72 -19.93 -1.88
CA ILE A 336 12.88 -20.48 -2.96
C ILE A 336 11.53 -19.75 -2.91
N SER A 337 11.08 -19.21 -4.05
CA SER A 337 9.74 -18.65 -4.18
C SER A 337 8.88 -19.49 -5.12
N GLY A 338 7.69 -19.85 -4.65
CA GLY A 338 6.68 -20.56 -5.45
C GLY A 338 5.78 -19.66 -6.29
N GLU A 339 5.93 -18.33 -6.18
CA GLU A 339 5.19 -17.41 -7.03
C GLU A 339 5.74 -17.45 -8.45
N SER A 340 4.85 -17.52 -9.44
CA SER A 340 5.24 -17.39 -10.85
C SER A 340 5.97 -16.07 -11.05
N PHE A 341 7.24 -16.12 -11.46
CA PHE A 341 8.09 -14.98 -11.80
C PHE A 341 7.31 -13.97 -12.65
N GLN A 342 7.12 -12.74 -12.13
CA GLN A 342 6.35 -11.69 -12.81
C GLN A 342 7.26 -10.64 -13.48
N GLY A 343 8.57 -10.84 -13.44
CA GLY A 343 9.59 -10.07 -14.17
C GLY A 343 10.02 -10.77 -15.47
N MET A 344 10.79 -10.10 -16.34
CA MET A 344 11.34 -10.72 -17.55
C MET A 344 12.63 -11.48 -17.25
N LYS A 345 12.81 -12.65 -17.89
CA LYS A 345 14.14 -13.16 -18.20
C LYS A 345 14.62 -12.40 -19.43
N GLU A 346 15.55 -11.47 -19.27
CA GLU A 346 16.47 -11.12 -20.35
C GLU A 346 17.83 -11.60 -19.88
N ASP A 347 18.48 -12.44 -20.69
CA ASP A 347 19.83 -12.92 -20.44
C ASP A 347 20.77 -11.70 -20.32
N TYR A 348 21.59 -11.72 -19.27
CA TYR A 348 22.64 -10.73 -19.04
C TYR A 348 23.72 -10.76 -20.13
#